data_AF-A0A1U8KBV1-F1
#
_entry.id   AF-A0A1U8KBV1-F1
#
_cell.length_a   1.000
_cell.length_b   1.000
_cell.length_c   1.000
_cell.angle_alpha   90.00
_cell.angle_beta   90.00
_cell.angle_gamma   90.00
#
_symmetry.space_group_name_H-M   'P 1'
#
loop_
_entity.id
_entity.type
_entity.pdbx_description
1 polymer ?
#
loop_
_entity_poly.entity_id
_entity_poly.type
_entity_poly.pdbx_seq_one_letter_code
_entity_poly.pdbx_strand_id
1 'polypeptide(L)'
;MRIDRGGEYYGRYNKDRQTPGPFVKFLQDNGIVGQYTMPGSPDQNGVAERRNRTLMDMVRSMLNSSKLPKSLWVEALETTVYMLNRVPTKAVSKIPFKLFKGWKLSLQYIRIWGCLPEATVYNPQEKKLDPRNISGYFIRYAERSKVYVILGGGVAAGYAALEFTRKGVSPGELCIISEEPVAPYERPALSKGFLLPESPARLPSFHTCVGANEERLTPKWYKEHGIELVLGTRVKSVDVRRKKLLTATGETISYKILLIATGARALKLEEFGVDGSEAENVCYLRDLADANGLVNVMQSCSSGNAVVIGGGYIGMECAASLAINKINVTLVFPEVHCMARLFTPKIANYYEEYYQAKGVKFVKGTVLTSFEFDSSGKVMAVNLRDGSQLPADLVVVGIGIRPNTSLFEGQLTLEKGGIKVNGKMQTSNDSVYAVGDVAAFPVKLFGETRRLEHVDSARKSAKHAVAAIMEPKKSGEFDYLPFFYSRVFGLSWQFYGDNVGEAVHFGDYLSGTFGAYWISKGHLVGSFLEGGTKEEYEAIAKATSLKPPVEDLAELGQQGLNFALTISKKPQPALPIDVSHSTSGLVLEKPMYAWYAAAGVVLAASIAGFAYWYGRRRRRW
;
A
#
# COMPACT_ATOMS: atom_id res chain seq x y z
N MET A 1 -7.31 -40.65 4.02
CA MET A 1 -6.21 -40.58 4.99
C MET A 1 -6.33 -41.76 5.93
N ARG A 2 -5.26 -42.53 6.16
CA ARG A 2 -5.25 -43.55 7.21
C ARG A 2 -4.70 -42.89 8.47
N ILE A 3 -5.59 -42.19 9.17
CA ILE A 3 -5.35 -41.71 10.52
C ILE A 3 -6.03 -42.76 11.41
N ASP A 4 -5.28 -43.38 12.30
CA ASP A 4 -5.73 -44.28 13.39
C ASP A 4 -7.26 -44.38 13.61
N ARG A 5 -7.93 -45.21 12.81
CA ARG A 5 -9.39 -45.46 12.86
C ARG A 5 -10.28 -44.21 12.68
N GLY A 6 -9.73 -43.06 12.29
CA GLY A 6 -10.48 -41.83 12.00
C GLY A 6 -11.33 -41.32 13.16
N GLY A 7 -10.97 -41.67 14.40
CA GLY A 7 -11.82 -41.45 15.58
C GLY A 7 -12.08 -39.99 15.93
N GLU A 8 -11.31 -39.06 15.38
CA GLU A 8 -11.49 -37.61 15.55
C GLU A 8 -12.53 -37.01 14.57
N TYR A 9 -12.69 -37.58 13.37
CA TYR A 9 -13.66 -37.13 12.37
C TYR A 9 -14.96 -37.92 12.41
N TYR A 10 -14.83 -39.24 12.54
CA TYR A 10 -15.94 -40.18 12.56
C TYR A 10 -16.40 -40.52 13.98
N GLY A 11 -15.59 -40.14 14.98
CA GLY A 11 -15.88 -40.32 16.39
C GLY A 11 -15.36 -41.64 16.97
N ARG A 12 -15.18 -41.69 18.30
CA ARG A 12 -14.52 -42.81 19.00
C ARG A 12 -15.49 -43.97 19.27
N TYR A 13 -14.94 -45.18 19.22
CA TYR A 13 -15.62 -46.39 19.69
C TYR A 13 -15.51 -46.48 21.22
N ASN A 14 -16.65 -46.44 21.91
CA ASN A 14 -16.73 -46.89 23.31
C ASN A 14 -17.20 -48.35 23.33
N LYS A 15 -17.13 -49.01 24.49
CA LYS A 15 -17.38 -50.46 24.66
C LYS A 15 -18.65 -50.98 23.98
N ASP A 16 -19.68 -50.14 23.81
CA ASP A 16 -20.97 -50.58 23.31
C ASP A 16 -21.49 -49.85 22.05
N ARG A 17 -20.82 -48.80 21.51
CA ARG A 17 -21.19 -48.09 20.25
C ARG A 17 -20.17 -47.01 19.84
N GLN A 18 -20.14 -46.67 18.55
CA GLN A 18 -19.41 -45.51 18.01
C GLN A 18 -20.22 -44.22 18.22
N THR A 19 -19.64 -43.24 18.90
CA THR A 19 -20.27 -41.90 19.03
C THR A 19 -19.96 -41.10 17.76
N PRO A 20 -20.93 -40.59 16.98
CA PRO A 20 -20.64 -39.92 15.72
C PRO A 20 -19.84 -38.63 15.90
N GLY A 21 -18.71 -38.53 15.20
CA GLY A 21 -17.90 -37.32 15.14
C GLY A 21 -18.52 -36.21 14.28
N PRO A 22 -17.95 -34.99 14.28
CA PRO A 22 -18.51 -33.83 13.59
C PRO A 22 -18.73 -34.05 12.09
N PHE A 23 -17.87 -34.83 11.44
CA PHE A 23 -17.96 -35.10 10.00
C PHE A 23 -19.10 -36.07 9.67
N VAL A 24 -19.35 -37.08 10.51
CA VAL A 24 -20.47 -38.03 10.30
C VAL A 24 -21.81 -37.32 10.44
N LYS A 25 -21.93 -36.40 11.40
CA LYS A 25 -23.14 -35.56 11.54
C LYS A 25 -23.36 -34.71 10.29
N PHE A 26 -22.32 -34.04 9.79
CA PHE A 26 -22.42 -33.27 8.54
C PHE A 26 -22.89 -34.12 7.35
N LEU A 27 -22.36 -35.34 7.19
CA LEU A 27 -22.80 -36.24 6.13
C LEU A 27 -24.28 -36.62 6.28
N GLN A 28 -24.73 -36.92 7.50
CA GLN A 28 -26.12 -37.24 7.80
C GLN A 28 -27.07 -36.06 7.54
N ASP A 29 -26.70 -34.86 7.99
CA ASP A 29 -27.48 -33.63 7.79
C ASP A 29 -27.67 -33.28 6.31
N ASN A 30 -26.74 -33.73 5.45
CA ASN A 30 -26.79 -33.53 4.00
C ASN A 30 -27.28 -34.77 3.22
N GLY A 31 -27.79 -35.81 3.91
CA GLY A 31 -28.30 -37.03 3.27
C GLY A 31 -27.24 -37.89 2.57
N ILE A 32 -25.96 -37.72 2.91
CA ILE A 32 -24.83 -38.42 2.30
C ILE A 32 -24.53 -39.69 3.09
N VAL A 33 -24.62 -40.85 2.44
CA VAL A 33 -24.31 -42.15 3.04
C VAL A 33 -22.82 -42.46 2.88
N GLY A 34 -22.08 -42.45 4.00
CA GLY A 34 -20.67 -42.87 4.03
C GLY A 34 -20.52 -44.39 3.91
N GLN A 35 -19.77 -44.85 2.91
CA GLN A 35 -19.39 -46.27 2.76
C GLN A 35 -17.96 -46.48 3.22
N TYR A 36 -17.72 -47.52 4.03
CA TYR A 36 -16.42 -47.83 4.61
C TYR A 36 -15.76 -48.97 3.86
N THR A 37 -14.45 -48.84 3.60
CA THR A 37 -13.64 -50.00 3.19
C THR A 37 -13.33 -50.86 4.41
N MET A 38 -13.22 -52.17 4.21
CA MET A 38 -12.99 -53.10 5.31
C MET A 38 -11.61 -52.82 5.97
N PRO A 39 -11.51 -52.76 7.30
CA PRO A 39 -10.22 -52.67 7.96
C PRO A 39 -9.32 -53.85 7.58
N GLY A 40 -8.13 -53.56 7.03
CA GLY A 40 -7.21 -54.62 6.63
C GLY A 40 -7.41 -55.16 5.21
N SER A 41 -8.27 -54.54 4.38
CA SER A 41 -8.35 -54.79 2.93
C SER A 41 -7.70 -53.66 2.11
N PRO A 42 -6.35 -53.59 2.09
CA PRO A 42 -5.58 -52.58 1.36
C PRO A 42 -5.88 -52.53 -0.15
N ASP A 43 -6.23 -53.68 -0.72
CA ASP A 43 -6.65 -53.91 -2.10
C ASP A 43 -7.86 -53.06 -2.52
N GLN A 44 -8.83 -52.85 -1.62
CA GLN A 44 -10.02 -52.02 -1.87
C GLN A 44 -9.71 -50.52 -2.01
N ASN A 45 -8.53 -50.08 -1.58
CA ASN A 45 -8.09 -48.68 -1.70
C ASN A 45 -6.71 -48.56 -2.35
N GLY A 46 -6.42 -49.45 -3.30
CA GLY A 46 -5.09 -49.59 -3.90
C GLY A 46 -4.53 -48.30 -4.52
N VAL A 47 -5.38 -47.36 -4.96
CA VAL A 47 -4.93 -46.06 -5.47
C VAL A 47 -4.39 -45.17 -4.35
N ALA A 48 -5.14 -44.97 -3.26
CA ALA A 48 -4.70 -44.14 -2.14
C ALA A 48 -3.53 -44.79 -1.40
N GLU A 49 -3.53 -46.11 -1.28
CA GLU A 49 -2.45 -46.83 -0.62
C GLU A 49 -1.14 -46.76 -1.37
N ARG A 50 -1.16 -46.96 -2.69
CA ARG A 50 0.03 -46.75 -3.52
C ARG A 50 0.57 -45.34 -3.34
N ARG A 51 -0.31 -44.33 -3.31
CA ARG A 51 0.08 -42.94 -3.09
C ARG A 51 0.70 -42.72 -1.71
N ASN A 52 0.08 -43.23 -0.65
CA ASN A 52 0.59 -43.11 0.72
C ASN A 52 1.93 -43.83 0.88
N ARG A 53 2.11 -45.00 0.26
CA ARG A 53 3.38 -45.73 0.25
C ARG A 53 4.48 -44.88 -0.41
N THR A 54 4.23 -44.33 -1.60
CA THR A 54 5.18 -43.42 -2.27
C THR A 54 5.54 -42.22 -1.38
N LEU A 55 4.55 -41.60 -0.73
CA LEU A 55 4.80 -40.48 0.18
C LEU A 55 5.73 -40.90 1.32
N MET A 56 5.41 -41.99 2.02
CA MET A 56 6.20 -42.43 3.17
C MET A 56 7.59 -42.96 2.80
N ASP A 57 7.77 -43.57 1.63
CA ASP A 57 9.09 -43.99 1.15
C ASP A 57 10.00 -42.79 0.85
N MET A 58 9.45 -41.71 0.30
CA MET A 58 10.18 -40.45 0.13
C MET A 58 10.54 -39.81 1.47
N VAL A 59 9.61 -39.78 2.44
CA VAL A 59 9.87 -39.30 3.82
C VAL A 59 11.00 -40.08 4.47
N ARG A 60 10.96 -41.43 4.40
CA ARG A 60 12.03 -42.31 4.93
C ARG A 60 13.37 -41.99 4.28
N SER A 61 13.37 -41.79 2.97
CA SER A 61 14.58 -41.46 2.21
C SER A 61 15.18 -40.11 2.65
N MET A 62 14.35 -39.06 2.79
CA MET A 62 14.77 -37.73 3.24
C MET A 62 15.33 -37.73 4.67
N LEU A 63 14.67 -38.44 5.59
CA LEU A 63 15.13 -38.59 6.97
C LEU A 63 16.47 -39.35 7.03
N ASN A 64 16.60 -40.44 6.27
CA ASN A 64 17.81 -41.24 6.26
C ASN A 64 19.01 -40.49 5.66
N SER A 65 18.81 -39.71 4.59
CA SER A 65 19.91 -39.00 3.93
C SER A 65 20.44 -37.81 4.73
N SER A 66 19.56 -37.06 5.39
CA SER A 66 19.93 -35.85 6.14
C SER A 66 20.35 -36.12 7.59
N LYS A 67 20.06 -37.33 8.11
CA LYS A 67 20.26 -37.72 9.51
C LYS A 67 19.51 -36.85 10.53
N LEU A 68 18.45 -36.15 10.08
CA LEU A 68 17.60 -35.34 10.95
C LEU A 68 16.64 -36.19 11.80
N PRO A 69 16.19 -35.68 12.96
CA PRO A 69 15.32 -36.44 13.87
C PRO A 69 14.00 -36.90 13.23
N LYS A 70 13.56 -38.11 13.60
CA LYS A 70 12.26 -38.68 13.17
C LYS A 70 11.05 -37.83 13.56
N SER A 71 11.19 -36.94 14.55
CA SER A 71 10.14 -36.00 14.93
C SER A 71 9.76 -35.05 13.79
N LEU A 72 10.65 -34.84 12.81
CA LEU A 72 10.43 -33.97 11.65
C LEU A 72 9.74 -34.66 10.45
N TRP A 73 9.10 -35.81 10.68
CA TRP A 73 8.49 -36.61 9.60
C TRP A 73 7.33 -35.88 8.90
N VAL A 74 6.64 -34.98 9.62
CA VAL A 74 5.54 -34.18 9.06
C VAL A 74 6.10 -33.17 8.06
N GLU A 75 7.17 -32.47 8.40
CA GLU A 75 7.83 -31.49 7.55
C GLU A 75 8.48 -32.15 6.30
N ALA A 76 9.03 -33.36 6.46
CA ALA A 76 9.48 -34.18 5.34
C ALA A 76 8.31 -34.63 4.44
N LEU A 77 7.15 -34.95 5.02
CA LEU A 77 5.94 -35.30 4.28
C LEU A 77 5.40 -34.10 3.48
N GLU A 78 5.33 -32.92 4.11
CA GLU A 78 4.97 -31.67 3.44
C GLU A 78 5.87 -31.39 2.24
N THR A 79 7.19 -31.56 2.42
CA THR A 79 8.19 -31.39 1.36
C THR A 79 8.00 -32.42 0.23
N THR A 80 7.70 -33.67 0.59
CA THR A 80 7.41 -34.74 -0.37
C THR A 80 6.20 -34.39 -1.24
N VAL A 81 5.09 -33.95 -0.62
CA VAL A 81 3.88 -33.52 -1.33
C VAL A 81 4.19 -32.31 -2.22
N TYR A 82 4.94 -31.33 -1.70
CA TYR A 82 5.38 -30.16 -2.44
C TYR A 82 6.14 -30.52 -3.72
N MET A 83 7.06 -31.49 -3.63
CA MET A 83 7.84 -31.99 -4.77
C MET A 83 6.96 -32.73 -5.77
N LEU A 84 6.14 -33.70 -5.32
CA LEU A 84 5.33 -34.52 -6.23
C LEU A 84 4.30 -33.70 -7.02
N ASN A 85 3.79 -32.61 -6.47
CA ASN A 85 2.91 -31.70 -7.20
C ASN A 85 3.62 -30.94 -8.33
N ARG A 86 4.96 -30.92 -8.33
CA ARG A 86 5.82 -30.25 -9.32
C ARG A 86 6.52 -31.21 -10.28
N VAL A 87 6.24 -32.51 -10.16
CA VAL A 87 6.75 -33.54 -11.07
C VAL A 87 5.65 -33.93 -12.06
N PRO A 88 5.95 -34.10 -13.37
CA PRO A 88 5.00 -34.65 -14.33
C PRO A 88 4.46 -36.01 -13.88
N THR A 89 3.20 -36.32 -14.18
CA THR A 89 2.64 -37.65 -13.90
C THR A 89 2.04 -38.22 -15.17
N LYS A 90 1.99 -39.55 -15.31
CA LYS A 90 1.37 -40.20 -16.48
C LYS A 90 -0.10 -39.83 -16.66
N ALA A 91 -0.78 -39.43 -15.59
CA ALA A 91 -2.20 -39.09 -15.60
C ALA A 91 -2.50 -37.69 -16.20
N VAL A 92 -1.50 -36.80 -16.27
CA VAL A 92 -1.72 -35.44 -16.79
C VAL A 92 -0.54 -34.99 -17.64
N SER A 93 -0.82 -34.53 -18.86
CA SER A 93 0.17 -34.11 -19.86
C SER A 93 0.98 -32.87 -19.48
N LYS A 94 0.57 -32.16 -18.42
CA LYS A 94 1.26 -31.00 -17.84
C LYS A 94 1.52 -31.25 -16.36
N ILE A 95 2.49 -30.53 -15.79
CA ILE A 95 2.81 -30.60 -14.36
C ILE A 95 1.57 -30.24 -13.53
N PRO A 96 1.17 -31.04 -12.50
CA PRO A 96 -0.02 -30.77 -11.69
C PRO A 96 -0.06 -29.34 -11.13
N PHE A 97 1.07 -28.83 -10.64
CA PHE A 97 1.22 -27.44 -10.20
C PHE A 97 0.85 -26.41 -11.28
N LYS A 98 1.30 -26.61 -12.53
CA LYS A 98 0.98 -25.72 -13.66
C LYS A 98 -0.51 -25.78 -14.01
N LEU A 99 -1.12 -26.95 -13.91
CA LEU A 99 -2.55 -27.12 -14.15
C LEU A 99 -3.39 -26.45 -13.06
N PHE A 100 -2.99 -26.59 -11.80
CA PHE A 100 -3.73 -26.06 -10.66
C PHE A 100 -3.54 -24.55 -10.46
N LYS A 101 -2.32 -24.02 -10.68
CA LYS A 101 -1.99 -22.61 -10.45
C LYS A 101 -1.88 -21.76 -11.72
N GLY A 102 -1.76 -22.39 -12.89
CA GLY A 102 -1.57 -21.67 -14.17
C GLY A 102 -0.19 -21.03 -14.36
N TRP A 103 0.76 -21.24 -13.44
CA TRP A 103 2.09 -20.61 -13.47
C TRP A 103 3.16 -21.51 -14.11
N LYS A 104 4.21 -20.90 -14.67
CA LYS A 104 5.41 -21.61 -15.11
C LYS A 104 6.20 -22.03 -13.86
N LEU A 105 6.61 -23.30 -13.82
CA LEU A 105 7.39 -23.82 -12.70
C LEU A 105 8.82 -23.26 -12.73
N SER A 106 9.29 -22.70 -11.61
CA SER A 106 10.71 -22.43 -11.38
C SER A 106 11.31 -23.53 -10.51
N LEU A 107 12.43 -24.11 -10.96
CA LEU A 107 13.18 -25.11 -10.21
C LEU A 107 14.28 -24.50 -9.34
N GLN A 108 14.56 -23.19 -9.48
CA GLN A 108 15.65 -22.49 -8.79
C GLN A 108 15.56 -22.57 -7.26
N TYR A 109 14.33 -22.67 -6.75
CA TYR A 109 14.02 -22.68 -5.33
C TYR A 109 13.98 -24.08 -4.71
N ILE A 110 14.11 -25.13 -5.51
CA ILE A 110 14.14 -26.49 -4.98
C ILE A 110 15.46 -26.70 -4.25
N ARG A 111 15.35 -27.15 -3.00
CA ARG A 111 16.47 -27.48 -2.11
C ARG A 111 16.34 -28.91 -1.63
N ILE A 112 17.48 -29.54 -1.39
CA ILE A 112 17.56 -30.88 -0.81
C ILE A 112 17.08 -30.78 0.63
N TRP A 113 16.13 -31.62 1.02
CA TRP A 113 15.64 -31.69 2.40
C TRP A 113 16.79 -32.00 3.36
N GLY A 114 16.92 -31.19 4.41
CA GLY A 114 18.02 -31.25 5.36
C GLY A 114 19.35 -30.64 4.88
N CYS A 115 19.38 -29.90 3.78
CA CYS A 115 20.56 -29.09 3.46
C CYS A 115 20.78 -27.99 4.50
N LEU A 116 22.00 -27.46 4.61
CA LEU A 116 22.37 -26.40 5.55
C LEU A 116 22.16 -25.01 4.94
N PRO A 117 21.04 -24.31 5.20
CA PRO A 117 20.97 -22.88 4.94
C PRO A 117 21.74 -22.09 6.00
N GLU A 118 22.39 -21.02 5.56
CA GLU A 118 22.87 -19.95 6.43
C GLU A 118 21.87 -18.80 6.41
N ALA A 119 21.42 -18.37 7.58
CA ALA A 119 20.53 -17.23 7.73
C ALA A 119 21.27 -16.11 8.47
N THR A 120 21.39 -14.94 7.85
CA THR A 120 21.84 -13.73 8.53
C THR A 120 20.70 -13.19 9.37
N VAL A 121 20.88 -13.15 10.69
CA VAL A 121 19.88 -12.63 11.64
C VAL A 121 20.42 -11.32 12.18
N TYR A 122 19.67 -10.24 12.02
CA TYR A 122 20.04 -8.96 12.62
C TYR A 122 19.92 -9.05 14.14
N ASN A 123 21.04 -8.91 14.84
CA ASN A 123 21.08 -8.77 16.30
C ASN A 123 21.76 -7.43 16.67
N PRO A 124 21.00 -6.45 17.20
CA PRO A 124 21.51 -5.11 17.48
C PRO A 124 22.54 -5.05 18.63
N GLN A 125 22.80 -6.17 19.33
CA GLN A 125 23.84 -6.29 20.35
C GLN A 125 25.13 -6.97 19.86
N GLU A 126 25.24 -7.28 18.56
CA GLU A 126 26.41 -7.92 17.95
C GLU A 126 27.69 -7.07 18.06
N LYS A 127 28.77 -7.71 18.50
CA LYS A 127 30.13 -7.15 18.52
C LYS A 127 30.87 -7.48 17.23
N LYS A 128 31.99 -6.79 17.00
CA LYS A 128 32.78 -6.84 15.74
C LYS A 128 33.20 -8.26 15.28
N LEU A 129 33.31 -9.22 16.19
CA LEU A 129 33.74 -10.59 15.92
C LEU A 129 32.62 -11.64 16.08
N ASP A 130 31.38 -11.22 16.35
CA ASP A 130 30.29 -12.15 16.54
C ASP A 130 29.88 -12.79 15.19
N PRO A 131 29.47 -14.08 15.20
CA PRO A 131 29.01 -14.77 14.01
C PRO A 131 27.72 -14.13 13.50
N ARG A 132 27.75 -13.65 12.24
CA ARG A 132 26.61 -12.97 11.59
C ARG A 132 25.56 -13.92 11.03
N ASN A 133 25.88 -15.21 10.97
CA ASN A 133 25.04 -16.22 10.35
C ASN A 133 24.67 -17.30 11.38
N ILE A 134 23.40 -17.71 11.34
CA ILE A 134 22.92 -18.90 12.03
C ILE A 134 22.81 -20.01 11.00
N SER A 135 23.52 -21.12 11.21
CA SER A 135 23.35 -22.34 10.43
C SER A 135 22.09 -23.07 10.91
N GLY A 136 21.23 -23.43 9.96
CA GLY A 136 20.04 -24.24 10.22
C GLY A 136 19.98 -25.46 9.31
N TYR A 137 18.84 -26.15 9.33
CA TYR A 137 18.51 -27.21 8.37
C TYR A 137 17.25 -26.83 7.60
N PHE A 138 17.26 -27.07 6.29
CA PHE A 138 16.07 -26.89 5.46
C PHE A 138 15.08 -28.03 5.71
N ILE A 139 14.05 -27.79 6.52
CA ILE A 139 13.08 -28.83 6.91
C ILE A 139 11.75 -28.74 6.15
N ARG A 140 11.39 -27.59 5.57
CA ARG A 140 10.17 -27.48 4.75
C ARG A 140 10.15 -26.22 3.88
N TYR A 141 9.33 -26.27 2.84
CA TYR A 141 8.86 -25.08 2.14
C TYR A 141 7.73 -24.44 2.96
N ALA A 142 7.82 -23.14 3.23
CA ALA A 142 6.72 -22.43 3.86
C ALA A 142 5.47 -22.47 2.98
N GLU A 143 4.30 -22.67 3.58
CA GLU A 143 3.01 -22.87 2.88
C GLU A 143 2.72 -21.76 1.85
N ARG A 144 3.01 -20.50 2.21
CA ARG A 144 2.98 -19.35 1.30
C ARG A 144 4.01 -18.30 1.68
N SER A 145 5.26 -18.50 1.25
CA SER A 145 6.33 -17.49 1.35
C SER A 145 6.47 -16.68 0.08
N LYS A 146 6.66 -15.38 0.23
CA LYS A 146 6.94 -14.43 -0.85
C LYS A 146 8.21 -13.64 -0.56
N VAL A 147 8.90 -13.23 -1.62
CA VAL A 147 10.03 -12.31 -1.45
C VAL A 147 9.47 -10.94 -1.11
N TYR A 148 8.49 -10.48 -1.88
CA TYR A 148 7.86 -9.19 -1.73
C TYR A 148 6.37 -9.36 -1.48
N VAL A 149 5.87 -8.75 -0.40
CA VAL A 149 4.43 -8.62 -0.15
C VAL A 149 4.08 -7.14 -0.15
N ILE A 150 3.09 -6.75 -0.94
CA ILE A 150 2.43 -5.45 -0.85
C ILE A 150 1.13 -5.66 -0.10
N LEU A 151 0.95 -4.96 1.02
CA LEU A 151 -0.30 -4.98 1.79
C LEU A 151 -1.14 -3.77 1.44
N GLY A 152 -2.31 -4.01 0.83
CA GLY A 152 -3.19 -3.00 0.25
C GLY A 152 -3.19 -3.10 -1.28
N GLY A 153 -4.37 -2.99 -1.90
CA GLY A 153 -4.56 -3.06 -3.36
C GLY A 153 -4.90 -1.72 -4.01
N GLY A 154 -4.51 -0.59 -3.41
CA GLY A 154 -4.81 0.75 -3.93
C GLY A 154 -3.82 1.25 -4.99
N VAL A 155 -3.87 2.55 -5.27
CA VAL A 155 -2.99 3.23 -6.25
C VAL A 155 -1.52 2.91 -6.01
N ALA A 156 -1.02 3.10 -4.78
CA ALA A 156 0.38 2.80 -4.45
C ALA A 156 0.79 1.35 -4.79
N ALA A 157 -0.11 0.38 -4.63
CA ALA A 157 0.18 -1.02 -4.94
C ALA A 157 0.30 -1.29 -6.44
N GLY A 158 -0.58 -0.71 -7.25
CA GLY A 158 -0.52 -0.84 -8.71
C GLY A 158 0.78 -0.25 -9.28
N TYR A 159 1.14 0.95 -8.82
CA TYR A 159 2.38 1.61 -9.26
C TYR A 159 3.64 0.92 -8.72
N ALA A 160 3.61 0.35 -7.52
CA ALA A 160 4.69 -0.49 -7.00
C ALA A 160 4.86 -1.77 -7.83
N ALA A 161 3.76 -2.44 -8.21
CA ALA A 161 3.83 -3.64 -9.04
C ALA A 161 4.43 -3.37 -10.42
N LEU A 162 4.04 -2.27 -11.07
CA LEU A 162 4.64 -1.85 -12.33
C LEU A 162 6.15 -1.59 -12.19
N GLU A 163 6.56 -0.93 -11.12
CA GLU A 163 7.98 -0.67 -10.88
C GLU A 163 8.76 -1.95 -10.57
N PHE A 164 8.19 -2.88 -9.79
CA PHE A 164 8.83 -4.19 -9.54
C PHE A 164 9.05 -4.95 -10.84
N THR A 165 8.06 -4.95 -11.74
CA THR A 165 8.18 -5.53 -13.09
C THR A 165 9.30 -4.85 -13.89
N ARG A 166 9.36 -3.51 -13.90
CA ARG A 166 10.43 -2.76 -14.59
C ARG A 166 11.82 -3.05 -14.04
N LYS A 167 11.93 -3.32 -12.73
CA LYS A 167 13.18 -3.69 -12.05
C LYS A 167 13.49 -5.20 -12.14
N GLY A 168 12.69 -5.97 -12.86
CA GLY A 168 12.97 -7.38 -13.15
C GLY A 168 12.62 -8.34 -12.01
N VAL A 169 11.54 -8.08 -11.26
CA VAL A 169 11.02 -9.07 -10.30
C VAL A 169 10.71 -10.39 -11.00
N SER A 170 11.07 -11.52 -10.37
CA SER A 170 10.82 -12.82 -10.98
C SER A 170 9.38 -13.29 -10.75
N PRO A 171 8.79 -14.04 -11.69
CA PRO A 171 7.47 -14.65 -11.51
C PRO A 171 7.37 -15.45 -10.20
N GLY A 172 6.33 -15.18 -9.41
CA GLY A 172 6.04 -15.84 -8.13
C GLY A 172 6.66 -15.16 -6.90
N GLU A 173 7.57 -14.19 -7.06
CA GLU A 173 8.22 -13.49 -5.94
C GLU A 173 7.33 -12.43 -5.29
N LEU A 174 6.49 -11.76 -6.08
CA LEU A 174 5.62 -10.67 -5.65
C LEU A 174 4.19 -11.14 -5.38
N CYS A 175 3.62 -10.64 -4.29
CA CYS A 175 2.21 -10.82 -3.94
C CYS A 175 1.62 -9.47 -3.49
N ILE A 176 0.41 -9.17 -3.97
CA ILE A 176 -0.42 -8.08 -3.45
C ILE A 176 -1.59 -8.70 -2.71
N ILE A 177 -1.81 -8.28 -1.46
CA ILE A 177 -2.97 -8.67 -0.67
C ILE A 177 -3.89 -7.45 -0.56
N SER A 178 -5.12 -7.59 -1.04
CA SER A 178 -6.13 -6.53 -1.05
C SER A 178 -7.40 -7.02 -0.40
N GLU A 179 -7.98 -6.17 0.44
CA GLU A 179 -9.33 -6.38 0.93
C GLU A 179 -10.37 -6.18 -0.19
N GLU A 180 -10.16 -5.21 -1.09
CA GLU A 180 -11.06 -5.00 -2.22
C GLU A 180 -11.01 -6.22 -3.18
N PRO A 181 -12.14 -6.65 -3.77
CA PRO A 181 -12.23 -7.83 -4.65
C PRO A 181 -11.77 -7.55 -6.09
N VAL A 182 -11.12 -6.41 -6.34
CA VAL A 182 -10.68 -5.97 -7.68
C VAL A 182 -9.19 -5.61 -7.68
N ALA A 183 -8.58 -5.69 -8.86
CA ALA A 183 -7.19 -5.25 -9.04
C ALA A 183 -7.05 -3.72 -8.85
N PRO A 184 -5.85 -3.21 -8.52
CA PRO A 184 -5.61 -1.79 -8.30
C PRO A 184 -6.16 -0.86 -9.38
N TYR A 185 -6.72 0.28 -8.96
CA TYR A 185 -7.36 1.26 -9.85
C TYR A 185 -7.08 2.71 -9.41
N GLU A 186 -7.32 3.63 -10.34
CA GLU A 186 -7.16 5.07 -10.12
C GLU A 186 -8.33 5.60 -9.28
N ARG A 187 -8.16 5.58 -7.94
CA ARG A 187 -9.18 6.02 -6.96
C ARG A 187 -9.80 7.40 -7.24
N PRO A 188 -9.09 8.42 -7.77
CA PRO A 188 -9.70 9.71 -8.11
C PRO A 188 -10.84 9.66 -9.14
N ALA A 189 -11.00 8.55 -9.88
CA ALA A 189 -12.13 8.38 -10.79
C ALA A 189 -13.48 8.23 -10.06
N LEU A 190 -13.47 7.72 -8.82
CA LEU A 190 -14.68 7.37 -8.06
C LEU A 190 -15.58 8.56 -7.73
N SER A 191 -15.01 9.74 -7.51
CA SER A 191 -15.74 10.99 -7.26
C SER A 191 -15.92 11.87 -8.49
N LYS A 192 -15.46 11.39 -9.67
CA LYS A 192 -15.48 12.15 -10.93
C LYS A 192 -16.23 11.37 -11.99
N GLY A 193 -15.50 10.79 -12.95
CA GLY A 193 -16.07 10.07 -14.09
C GLY A 193 -16.98 8.92 -13.69
N PHE A 194 -16.80 8.32 -12.52
CA PHE A 194 -17.64 7.21 -12.05
C PHE A 194 -19.09 7.63 -11.74
N LEU A 195 -19.28 8.87 -11.29
CA LEU A 195 -20.58 9.41 -10.87
C LEU A 195 -21.29 10.22 -11.98
N LEU A 196 -20.75 10.27 -13.20
CA LEU A 196 -21.40 10.99 -14.29
C LEU A 196 -22.65 10.26 -14.79
N PRO A 197 -23.71 10.97 -15.20
CA PRO A 197 -24.94 10.35 -15.73
C PRO A 197 -24.70 9.68 -17.09
N GLU A 198 -23.81 10.24 -17.90
CA GLU A 198 -23.51 9.77 -19.26
C GLU A 198 -22.10 9.21 -19.35
N SER A 199 -21.96 8.06 -20.03
CA SER A 199 -20.69 7.35 -20.22
C SER A 199 -19.83 7.22 -18.95
N PRO A 200 -20.40 6.76 -17.82
CA PRO A 200 -19.67 6.74 -16.56
C PRO A 200 -18.46 5.81 -16.62
N ALA A 201 -17.38 6.21 -15.97
CA ALA A 201 -16.17 5.40 -15.89
C ALA A 201 -16.47 4.10 -15.13
N ARG A 202 -16.13 2.95 -15.71
CA ARG A 202 -16.26 1.62 -15.11
C ARG A 202 -14.98 0.82 -15.30
N LEU A 203 -14.67 -0.06 -14.35
CA LEU A 203 -13.58 -1.02 -14.57
C LEU A 203 -13.92 -1.88 -15.80
N PRO A 204 -12.93 -2.20 -16.66
CA PRO A 204 -11.49 -2.08 -16.44
C PRO A 204 -10.85 -0.75 -16.88
N SER A 205 -11.60 0.28 -17.30
CA SER A 205 -11.06 1.43 -18.02
C SER A 205 -10.04 2.26 -17.23
N PHE A 206 -10.23 2.33 -15.90
CA PHE A 206 -9.42 3.12 -14.98
C PHE A 206 -8.60 2.27 -13.99
N HIS A 207 -8.30 1.02 -14.32
CA HIS A 207 -7.22 0.31 -13.62
C HIS A 207 -5.93 1.13 -13.68
N THR A 208 -5.14 1.14 -12.61
CA THR A 208 -3.80 1.75 -12.63
C THR A 208 -3.01 1.14 -13.79
N CYS A 209 -2.15 1.85 -14.50
CA CYS A 209 -1.60 3.18 -14.19
C CYS A 209 -2.06 4.26 -15.20
N VAL A 210 -3.25 4.10 -15.79
CA VAL A 210 -3.73 5.01 -16.85
C VAL A 210 -3.87 6.46 -16.39
N GLY A 211 -4.05 6.70 -15.09
CA GLY A 211 -4.15 8.04 -14.52
C GLY A 211 -2.84 8.84 -14.51
N ALA A 212 -1.73 8.20 -14.87
CA ALA A 212 -0.44 8.83 -15.17
C ALA A 212 0.00 8.60 -16.62
N ASN A 213 -0.93 8.24 -17.52
CA ASN A 213 -0.68 7.88 -18.92
C ASN A 213 0.31 6.71 -19.08
N GLU A 214 0.28 5.76 -18.14
CA GLU A 214 1.06 4.53 -18.21
C GLU A 214 0.17 3.33 -18.57
N GLU A 215 0.79 2.15 -18.70
CA GLU A 215 0.11 0.91 -19.06
C GLU A 215 -1.03 0.57 -18.08
N ARG A 216 -2.15 0.07 -18.62
CA ARG A 216 -3.29 -0.42 -17.84
C ARG A 216 -3.03 -1.83 -17.31
N LEU A 217 -2.93 -1.97 -15.99
CA LEU A 217 -2.66 -3.20 -15.28
C LEU A 217 -3.98 -3.92 -14.94
N THR A 218 -4.53 -4.65 -15.92
CA THR A 218 -5.72 -5.50 -15.70
C THR A 218 -5.36 -6.76 -14.89
N PRO A 219 -6.33 -7.51 -14.32
CA PRO A 219 -6.04 -8.80 -13.66
C PRO A 219 -5.23 -9.78 -14.54
N LYS A 220 -5.44 -9.73 -15.87
CA LYS A 220 -4.67 -10.50 -16.85
C LYS A 220 -3.19 -10.12 -16.85
N TRP A 221 -2.88 -8.83 -16.79
CA TRP A 221 -1.50 -8.32 -16.74
C TRP A 221 -0.73 -8.89 -15.54
N TYR A 222 -1.32 -8.89 -14.34
CA TYR A 222 -0.68 -9.44 -13.15
C TYR A 222 -0.38 -10.94 -13.30
N LYS A 223 -1.33 -11.69 -13.86
CA LYS A 223 -1.17 -13.13 -14.12
C LYS A 223 -0.03 -13.41 -15.11
N GLU A 224 0.08 -12.63 -16.19
CA GLU A 224 1.12 -12.76 -17.20
C GLU A 224 2.53 -12.45 -16.65
N HIS A 225 2.62 -11.52 -15.70
CA HIS A 225 3.86 -11.18 -14.99
C HIS A 225 4.14 -12.10 -13.79
N GLY A 226 3.28 -13.09 -13.52
CA GLY A 226 3.44 -14.02 -12.40
C GLY A 226 3.33 -13.35 -11.03
N ILE A 227 2.60 -12.23 -10.94
CA ILE A 227 2.31 -11.53 -9.70
C ILE A 227 1.03 -12.13 -9.11
N GLU A 228 1.08 -12.51 -7.84
CA GLU A 228 -0.09 -13.07 -7.16
C GLU A 228 -0.98 -11.96 -6.59
N LEU A 229 -2.22 -11.85 -7.09
CA LEU A 229 -3.24 -11.01 -6.50
C LEU A 229 -4.12 -11.83 -5.55
N VAL A 230 -4.08 -11.50 -4.26
CA VAL A 230 -4.93 -12.07 -3.20
C VAL A 230 -6.00 -11.03 -2.89
N LEU A 231 -7.08 -11.06 -3.66
CA LEU A 231 -8.18 -10.09 -3.59
C LEU A 231 -9.27 -10.54 -2.59
N GLY A 232 -10.15 -9.63 -2.17
CA GLY A 232 -11.26 -9.96 -1.26
C GLY A 232 -10.79 -10.47 0.11
N THR A 233 -9.54 -10.16 0.50
CA THR A 233 -8.86 -10.79 1.63
C THR A 233 -8.33 -9.74 2.59
N ARG A 234 -9.03 -9.56 3.71
CA ARG A 234 -8.56 -8.71 4.82
C ARG A 234 -7.43 -9.39 5.58
N VAL A 235 -6.38 -8.64 5.92
CA VAL A 235 -5.35 -9.08 6.88
C VAL A 235 -5.78 -8.68 8.29
N LYS A 236 -5.84 -9.65 9.20
CA LYS A 236 -6.29 -9.47 10.59
C LYS A 236 -5.15 -9.06 11.52
N SER A 237 -3.94 -9.56 11.28
CA SER A 237 -2.76 -9.21 12.08
C SER A 237 -1.49 -9.33 11.27
N VAL A 238 -0.51 -8.51 11.62
CA VAL A 238 0.86 -8.58 11.09
C VAL A 238 1.82 -8.74 12.26
N ASP A 239 2.74 -9.70 12.17
CA ASP A 239 3.89 -9.85 13.05
C ASP A 239 5.13 -9.40 12.28
N VAL A 240 5.54 -8.14 12.50
CA VAL A 240 6.66 -7.51 11.79
C VAL A 240 7.97 -8.22 12.11
N ARG A 241 8.15 -8.65 13.36
CA ARG A 241 9.37 -9.33 13.81
C ARG A 241 9.51 -10.70 13.18
N ARG A 242 8.43 -11.49 13.13
CA ARG A 242 8.41 -12.83 12.52
C ARG A 242 8.16 -12.80 11.01
N LYS A 243 7.91 -11.62 10.44
CA LYS A 243 7.65 -11.38 9.02
C LYS A 243 6.47 -12.19 8.48
N LYS A 244 5.33 -12.13 9.18
CA LYS A 244 4.11 -12.89 8.87
C LYS A 244 2.87 -12.02 8.86
N LEU A 245 1.98 -12.26 7.91
CA LEU A 245 0.62 -11.74 7.87
C LEU A 245 -0.35 -12.89 8.09
N LEU A 246 -1.40 -12.66 8.90
CA LEU A 246 -2.52 -13.58 9.08
C LEU A 246 -3.76 -12.99 8.43
N THR A 247 -4.34 -13.68 7.46
CA THR A 247 -5.57 -13.27 6.79
C THR A 247 -6.79 -13.58 7.66
N ALA A 248 -7.92 -12.93 7.36
CA ALA A 248 -9.20 -13.23 7.99
C ALA A 248 -9.68 -14.67 7.71
N THR A 249 -9.21 -15.29 6.63
CA THR A 249 -9.49 -16.70 6.30
C THR A 249 -8.62 -17.69 7.11
N GLY A 250 -7.73 -17.20 7.98
CA GLY A 250 -6.83 -18.03 8.80
C GLY A 250 -5.52 -18.40 8.11
N GLU A 251 -5.30 -17.95 6.88
CA GLU A 251 -4.09 -18.23 6.12
C GLU A 251 -2.91 -17.37 6.61
N THR A 252 -1.73 -17.96 6.71
CA THR A 252 -0.50 -17.24 7.05
C THR A 252 0.40 -17.05 5.84
N ILE A 253 0.77 -15.80 5.54
CA ILE A 253 1.67 -15.44 4.46
C ILE A 253 2.96 -14.88 5.05
N SER A 254 4.11 -15.47 4.69
CA SER A 254 5.43 -15.00 5.15
C SER A 254 6.12 -14.16 4.07
N TYR A 255 6.92 -13.16 4.47
CA TYR A 255 7.60 -12.26 3.53
C TYR A 255 9.09 -12.09 3.83
N LYS A 256 9.88 -11.74 2.81
CA LYS A 256 11.23 -11.18 3.03
C LYS A 256 11.17 -9.67 3.24
N ILE A 257 10.44 -8.96 2.37
CA ILE A 257 10.16 -7.53 2.42
C ILE A 257 8.65 -7.27 2.37
N LEU A 258 8.17 -6.37 3.22
CA LEU A 258 6.78 -5.90 3.22
C LEU A 258 6.73 -4.43 2.80
N LEU A 259 5.89 -4.12 1.81
CA LEU A 259 5.52 -2.76 1.43
C LEU A 259 4.09 -2.48 1.90
N ILE A 260 3.95 -1.60 2.89
CA ILE A 260 2.67 -1.19 3.46
C ILE A 260 2.07 -0.11 2.57
N ALA A 261 0.97 -0.45 1.91
CA ALA A 261 0.19 0.41 1.01
C ALA A 261 -1.31 0.39 1.39
N THR A 262 -1.59 0.31 2.70
CA THR A 262 -2.95 0.16 3.26
C THR A 262 -3.81 1.41 3.14
N GLY A 263 -3.22 2.56 2.75
CA GLY A 263 -3.91 3.82 2.56
C GLY A 263 -4.69 4.28 3.79
N ALA A 264 -5.72 5.08 3.59
CA ALA A 264 -6.62 5.52 4.64
C ALA A 264 -8.07 4.99 4.47
N ARG A 265 -8.85 5.03 5.54
CA ARG A 265 -10.32 4.86 5.55
C ARG A 265 -11.03 6.20 5.72
N ALA A 266 -12.28 6.32 5.28
CA ALA A 266 -13.12 7.46 5.63
C ALA A 266 -13.32 7.53 7.15
N LEU A 267 -13.32 8.73 7.72
CA LEU A 267 -13.80 8.97 9.08
C LEU A 267 -15.31 8.73 9.13
N LYS A 268 -15.77 8.06 10.19
CA LYS A 268 -17.17 7.69 10.38
C LYS A 268 -17.86 8.66 11.35
N LEU A 269 -19.15 8.92 11.14
CA LEU A 269 -19.92 9.87 11.95
C LEU A 269 -20.03 9.45 13.43
N GLU A 270 -20.02 8.15 13.69
CA GLU A 270 -20.05 7.58 15.04
C GLU A 270 -18.82 8.02 15.86
N GLU A 271 -17.70 8.29 15.18
CA GLU A 271 -16.49 8.80 15.83
C GLU A 271 -16.65 10.24 16.36
N PHE A 272 -17.73 10.91 15.97
CA PHE A 272 -18.13 12.24 16.40
C PHE A 272 -19.45 12.21 17.20
N GLY A 273 -19.94 11.02 17.59
CA GLY A 273 -21.16 10.85 18.38
C GLY A 273 -22.46 11.07 17.60
N VAL A 274 -22.42 10.93 16.26
CA VAL A 274 -23.61 10.98 15.42
C VAL A 274 -23.92 9.58 14.91
N ASP A 275 -24.99 8.99 15.43
CA ASP A 275 -25.48 7.68 15.00
C ASP A 275 -26.24 7.77 13.67
N GLY A 276 -26.34 6.65 12.94
CA GLY A 276 -27.16 6.54 11.74
C GLY A 276 -26.41 6.34 10.43
N SER A 277 -25.08 6.14 10.44
CA SER A 277 -24.33 5.90 9.20
C SER A 277 -24.69 4.60 8.48
N GLU A 278 -25.38 3.68 9.14
CA GLU A 278 -25.80 2.40 8.57
C GLU A 278 -27.09 2.52 7.73
N ALA A 279 -27.75 3.69 7.74
CA ALA A 279 -28.90 3.93 6.87
C ALA A 279 -28.49 3.84 5.40
N GLU A 280 -29.32 3.17 4.60
CA GLU A 280 -29.03 2.86 3.20
C GLU A 280 -28.67 4.09 2.35
N ASN A 281 -29.30 5.22 2.63
CA ASN A 281 -29.10 6.48 1.93
C ASN A 281 -28.08 7.42 2.59
N VAL A 282 -27.29 6.94 3.55
CA VAL A 282 -26.09 7.63 4.08
C VAL A 282 -24.85 6.99 3.46
N CYS A 283 -24.30 7.67 2.46
CA CYS A 283 -23.18 7.18 1.67
C CYS A 283 -21.86 7.82 2.07
N TYR A 284 -20.80 7.01 2.11
CA TYR A 284 -19.42 7.47 2.08
C TYR A 284 -18.87 7.28 0.67
N LEU A 285 -17.67 7.81 0.40
CA LEU A 285 -16.99 7.57 -0.87
C LEU A 285 -15.48 7.39 -0.67
N ARG A 286 -15.05 6.14 -0.51
CA ARG A 286 -13.64 5.78 -0.43
C ARG A 286 -13.25 4.73 -1.45
N ASP A 287 -14.04 3.69 -1.60
CA ASP A 287 -13.73 2.55 -2.47
C ASP A 287 -14.81 2.26 -3.52
N LEU A 288 -14.62 1.19 -4.29
CA LEU A 288 -15.54 0.84 -5.37
C LEU A 288 -16.90 0.38 -4.84
N ALA A 289 -16.97 -0.22 -3.65
CA ALA A 289 -18.25 -0.63 -3.05
C ALA A 289 -19.04 0.61 -2.64
N ASP A 290 -18.39 1.57 -1.98
CA ASP A 290 -18.97 2.87 -1.66
C ASP A 290 -19.50 3.59 -2.92
N ALA A 291 -18.69 3.64 -3.98
CA ALA A 291 -19.05 4.32 -5.22
C ALA A 291 -20.26 3.67 -5.92
N ASN A 292 -20.34 2.34 -5.92
CA ASN A 292 -21.52 1.63 -6.43
C ASN A 292 -22.76 1.90 -5.56
N GLY A 293 -22.60 1.87 -4.23
CA GLY A 293 -23.68 2.20 -3.29
C GLY A 293 -24.24 3.60 -3.56
N LEU A 294 -23.36 4.59 -3.67
CA LEU A 294 -23.74 5.97 -4.00
C LEU A 294 -24.49 6.07 -5.33
N VAL A 295 -24.00 5.41 -6.39
CA VAL A 295 -24.70 5.40 -7.70
C VAL A 295 -26.10 4.78 -7.58
N ASN A 296 -26.27 3.70 -6.82
CA ASN A 296 -27.57 3.07 -6.63
C ASN A 296 -28.56 4.00 -5.91
N VAL A 297 -28.11 4.68 -4.85
CA VAL A 297 -28.96 5.64 -4.12
C VAL A 297 -29.31 6.83 -5.02
N MET A 298 -28.34 7.38 -5.75
CA MET A 298 -28.56 8.47 -6.71
C MET A 298 -29.65 8.14 -7.74
N GLN A 299 -29.67 6.90 -8.25
CA GLN A 299 -30.70 6.46 -9.20
C GLN A 299 -32.09 6.42 -8.56
N SER A 300 -32.18 6.03 -7.29
CA SER A 300 -33.45 5.94 -6.54
C SER A 300 -34.04 7.29 -6.14
N CYS A 301 -33.23 8.35 -6.06
CA CYS A 301 -33.67 9.69 -5.64
C CYS A 301 -33.51 10.74 -6.77
N SER A 302 -33.80 10.35 -8.02
CA SER A 302 -33.70 11.25 -9.18
C SER A 302 -34.59 12.49 -8.97
N SER A 303 -33.99 13.67 -8.83
CA SER A 303 -34.65 14.97 -8.46
C SER A 303 -34.97 15.19 -6.97
N GLY A 304 -34.49 14.31 -6.08
CA GLY A 304 -34.56 14.47 -4.63
C GLY A 304 -33.58 15.50 -4.07
N ASN A 305 -33.50 15.58 -2.75
CA ASN A 305 -32.58 16.43 -1.99
C ASN A 305 -31.38 15.61 -1.52
N ALA A 306 -30.18 16.04 -1.90
CA ALA A 306 -28.94 15.50 -1.35
C ALA A 306 -28.28 16.50 -0.41
N VAL A 307 -27.88 16.00 0.76
CA VAL A 307 -27.05 16.76 1.70
C VAL A 307 -25.63 16.20 1.70
N VAL A 308 -24.65 17.03 1.38
CA VAL A 308 -23.23 16.67 1.45
C VAL A 308 -22.63 17.24 2.73
N ILE A 309 -22.12 16.37 3.60
CA ILE A 309 -21.48 16.74 4.87
C ILE A 309 -19.96 16.77 4.68
N GLY A 310 -19.38 17.97 4.68
CA GLY A 310 -17.94 18.22 4.57
C GLY A 310 -17.57 19.10 3.37
N GLY A 311 -16.82 20.17 3.62
CA GLY A 311 -16.41 21.17 2.61
C GLY A 311 -15.05 20.91 1.97
N GLY A 312 -14.49 19.71 2.13
CA GLY A 312 -13.23 19.30 1.49
C GLY A 312 -13.41 18.92 0.01
N TYR A 313 -12.32 18.55 -0.66
CA TYR A 313 -12.34 18.26 -2.09
C TYR A 313 -13.27 17.10 -2.46
N ILE A 314 -13.40 16.06 -1.62
CA ILE A 314 -14.35 14.97 -1.84
C ILE A 314 -15.78 15.47 -1.76
N GLY A 315 -16.12 16.29 -0.76
CA GLY A 315 -17.46 16.87 -0.63
C GLY A 315 -17.81 17.75 -1.83
N MET A 316 -16.89 18.62 -2.24
CA MET A 316 -17.04 19.46 -3.43
C MET A 316 -17.21 18.63 -4.70
N GLU A 317 -16.37 17.60 -4.93
CA GLU A 317 -16.49 16.72 -6.10
C GLU A 317 -17.82 15.95 -6.12
N CYS A 318 -18.25 15.40 -4.97
CA CYS A 318 -19.54 14.72 -4.88
C CYS A 318 -20.71 15.67 -5.11
N ALA A 319 -20.69 16.88 -4.54
CA ALA A 319 -21.71 17.89 -4.77
C ALA A 319 -21.81 18.28 -6.26
N ALA A 320 -20.66 18.43 -6.93
CA ALA A 320 -20.65 18.70 -8.36
C ALA A 320 -21.26 17.56 -9.17
N SER A 321 -20.88 16.31 -8.87
CA SER A 321 -21.46 15.13 -9.53
C SER A 321 -22.97 15.01 -9.28
N LEU A 322 -23.45 15.22 -8.05
CA LEU A 322 -24.87 15.20 -7.72
C LEU A 322 -25.66 16.28 -8.48
N ALA A 323 -25.12 17.51 -8.54
CA ALA A 323 -25.73 18.59 -9.30
C ALA A 323 -25.78 18.29 -10.81
N ILE A 324 -24.73 17.69 -11.39
CA ILE A 324 -24.71 17.23 -12.79
C ILE A 324 -25.79 16.17 -13.04
N ASN A 325 -26.07 15.31 -12.04
CA ASN A 325 -27.17 14.34 -12.07
C ASN A 325 -28.55 14.95 -11.75
N LYS A 326 -28.66 16.29 -11.69
CA LYS A 326 -29.91 17.04 -11.45
C LYS A 326 -30.55 16.74 -10.08
N ILE A 327 -29.75 16.38 -9.09
CA ILE A 327 -30.19 16.24 -7.69
C ILE A 327 -30.05 17.60 -7.00
N ASN A 328 -30.99 17.97 -6.13
CA ASN A 328 -30.94 19.24 -5.40
C ASN A 328 -29.91 19.15 -4.27
N VAL A 329 -28.79 19.87 -4.38
CA VAL A 329 -27.65 19.69 -3.44
C VAL A 329 -27.58 20.82 -2.42
N THR A 330 -27.45 20.45 -1.14
CA THR A 330 -27.01 21.35 -0.07
C THR A 330 -25.72 20.80 0.55
N LEU A 331 -24.66 21.60 0.56
CA LEU A 331 -23.37 21.23 1.11
C LEU A 331 -23.15 21.95 2.45
N VAL A 332 -22.83 21.18 3.49
CA VAL A 332 -22.78 21.63 4.89
C VAL A 332 -21.38 21.40 5.47
N PHE A 333 -20.79 22.40 6.11
CA PHE A 333 -19.49 22.27 6.78
C PHE A 333 -19.23 23.32 7.87
N PRO A 334 -18.36 23.00 8.85
CA PRO A 334 -18.08 23.89 9.98
C PRO A 334 -17.20 25.09 9.64
N GLU A 335 -16.38 25.00 8.60
CA GLU A 335 -15.44 26.05 8.24
C GLU A 335 -16.13 27.29 7.64
N VAL A 336 -15.41 28.41 7.60
CA VAL A 336 -15.91 29.69 7.05
C VAL A 336 -16.00 29.69 5.52
N HIS A 337 -15.24 28.81 4.87
CA HIS A 337 -15.24 28.61 3.42
C HIS A 337 -14.83 27.17 3.07
N CYS A 338 -15.17 26.73 1.87
CA CYS A 338 -14.80 25.42 1.35
C CYS A 338 -13.27 25.27 1.22
N MET A 339 -12.78 24.03 1.21
CA MET A 339 -11.35 23.71 1.03
C MET A 339 -10.42 24.46 2.01
N ALA A 340 -10.89 24.68 3.25
CA ALA A 340 -10.25 25.52 4.26
C ALA A 340 -8.78 25.20 4.58
N ARG A 341 -8.33 23.96 4.31
CA ARG A 341 -6.94 23.54 4.52
C ARG A 341 -5.99 23.96 3.40
N LEU A 342 -6.51 24.43 2.26
CA LEU A 342 -5.72 24.78 1.07
C LEU A 342 -6.07 26.16 0.50
N PHE A 343 -7.36 26.43 0.27
CA PHE A 343 -7.79 27.66 -0.39
C PHE A 343 -7.66 28.87 0.54
N THR A 344 -7.38 30.02 -0.06
CA THR A 344 -7.62 31.31 0.59
C THR A 344 -9.11 31.66 0.50
N PRO A 345 -9.62 32.59 1.33
CA PRO A 345 -11.00 33.07 1.22
C PRO A 345 -11.37 33.55 -0.18
N LYS A 346 -10.43 34.22 -0.89
CA LYS A 346 -10.67 34.72 -2.25
C LYS A 346 -10.85 33.60 -3.27
N ILE A 347 -10.00 32.56 -3.20
CA ILE A 347 -10.13 31.38 -4.07
C ILE A 347 -11.42 30.64 -3.74
N ALA A 348 -11.72 30.42 -2.45
CA ALA A 348 -12.90 29.70 -2.03
C ALA A 348 -14.20 30.41 -2.45
N ASN A 349 -14.26 31.74 -2.35
CA ASN A 349 -15.42 32.52 -2.79
C ASN A 349 -15.75 32.29 -4.27
N TYR A 350 -14.74 32.24 -5.14
CA TYR A 350 -14.95 31.93 -6.56
C TYR A 350 -15.62 30.56 -6.77
N TYR A 351 -15.14 29.51 -6.08
CA TYR A 351 -15.76 28.19 -6.20
C TYR A 351 -17.15 28.14 -5.58
N GLU A 352 -17.38 28.81 -4.45
CA GLU A 352 -18.70 28.88 -3.83
C GLU A 352 -19.71 29.57 -4.76
N GLU A 353 -19.37 30.71 -5.35
CA GLU A 353 -20.20 31.42 -6.34
C GLU A 353 -20.45 30.56 -7.58
N TYR A 354 -19.42 29.89 -8.10
CA TYR A 354 -19.54 28.99 -9.25
C TYR A 354 -20.51 27.83 -8.96
N TYR A 355 -20.40 27.21 -7.79
CA TYR A 355 -21.27 26.10 -7.38
C TYR A 355 -22.71 26.57 -7.13
N GLN A 356 -22.89 27.76 -6.54
CA GLN A 356 -24.21 28.38 -6.37
C GLN A 356 -24.87 28.68 -7.73
N ALA A 357 -24.11 29.16 -8.71
CA ALA A 357 -24.60 29.33 -10.08
C ALA A 357 -24.98 28.01 -10.77
N LYS A 358 -24.51 26.86 -10.26
CA LYS A 358 -24.92 25.51 -10.67
C LYS A 358 -26.05 24.93 -9.80
N GLY A 359 -26.62 25.71 -8.89
CA GLY A 359 -27.75 25.32 -8.05
C GLY A 359 -27.38 24.65 -6.72
N VAL A 360 -26.09 24.59 -6.36
CA VAL A 360 -25.65 24.03 -5.08
C VAL A 360 -25.81 25.06 -3.97
N LYS A 361 -26.46 24.69 -2.88
CA LYS A 361 -26.61 25.53 -1.68
C LYS A 361 -25.48 25.27 -0.70
N PHE A 362 -25.05 26.29 0.03
CA PHE A 362 -24.01 26.19 1.06
C PHE A 362 -24.58 26.54 2.42
N VAL A 363 -24.32 25.71 3.43
CA VAL A 363 -24.58 26.01 4.84
C VAL A 363 -23.26 25.89 5.60
N LYS A 364 -22.70 27.04 5.97
CA LYS A 364 -21.35 27.16 6.55
C LYS A 364 -21.42 27.41 8.06
N GLY A 365 -20.35 27.14 8.79
CA GLY A 365 -20.28 27.43 10.24
C GLY A 365 -21.04 26.46 11.15
N THR A 366 -21.59 25.38 10.59
CA THR A 366 -22.44 24.43 11.31
C THR A 366 -22.04 22.99 11.01
N VAL A 367 -22.56 22.05 11.80
CA VAL A 367 -22.28 20.62 11.68
C VAL A 367 -23.57 19.83 11.78
N LEU A 368 -23.57 18.65 11.16
CA LEU A 368 -24.58 17.62 11.40
C LEU A 368 -24.57 17.22 12.89
N THR A 369 -25.75 17.06 13.47
CA THR A 369 -25.94 16.63 14.87
C THR A 369 -26.75 15.36 14.99
N SER A 370 -27.78 15.18 14.16
CA SER A 370 -28.55 13.95 14.10
C SER A 370 -29.28 13.82 12.75
N PHE A 371 -29.88 12.66 12.52
CA PHE A 371 -30.78 12.40 11.41
C PHE A 371 -32.22 12.23 11.91
N GLU A 372 -33.18 12.45 11.02
CA GLU A 372 -34.54 11.94 11.14
C GLU A 372 -34.76 10.81 10.15
N PHE A 373 -35.45 9.75 10.57
CA PHE A 373 -35.64 8.54 9.80
C PHE A 373 -37.12 8.27 9.50
N ASP A 374 -37.40 7.69 8.33
CA ASP A 374 -38.71 7.15 8.01
C ASP A 374 -38.97 5.79 8.71
N SER A 375 -40.17 5.24 8.52
CA SER A 375 -40.54 3.92 9.07
C SER A 375 -39.72 2.75 8.51
N SER A 376 -39.00 2.95 7.40
CA SER A 376 -38.10 1.96 6.79
C SER A 376 -36.65 2.08 7.26
N GLY A 377 -36.33 3.12 8.04
CA GLY A 377 -34.99 3.40 8.54
C GLY A 377 -34.12 4.22 7.58
N LYS A 378 -34.70 4.83 6.53
CA LYS A 378 -33.98 5.76 5.65
C LYS A 378 -34.02 7.17 6.21
N VAL A 379 -32.94 7.92 6.02
CA VAL A 379 -32.90 9.33 6.40
C VAL A 379 -33.91 10.11 5.56
N MET A 380 -34.69 10.98 6.19
CA MET A 380 -35.59 11.95 5.54
C MET A 380 -35.13 13.40 5.74
N ALA A 381 -34.37 13.66 6.81
CA ALA A 381 -33.84 14.99 7.10
C ALA A 381 -32.55 14.91 7.93
N VAL A 382 -31.75 15.97 7.84
CA VAL A 382 -30.58 16.21 8.70
C VAL A 382 -30.86 17.36 9.65
N ASN A 383 -30.42 17.23 10.90
CA ASN A 383 -30.50 18.26 11.91
C ASN A 383 -29.13 18.87 12.16
N LEU A 384 -29.04 20.19 12.08
CA LEU A 384 -27.79 20.93 12.20
C LEU A 384 -27.68 21.63 13.56
N ARG A 385 -26.45 21.89 13.99
CA ARG A 385 -26.17 22.52 15.29
C ARG A 385 -26.73 23.93 15.45
N ASP A 386 -26.93 24.64 14.34
CA ASP A 386 -27.53 25.98 14.34
C ASP A 386 -29.07 25.96 14.45
N GLY A 387 -29.68 24.77 14.59
CA GLY A 387 -31.12 24.57 14.67
C GLY A 387 -31.80 24.37 13.32
N SER A 388 -31.09 24.50 12.21
CA SER A 388 -31.65 24.26 10.88
C SER A 388 -31.92 22.77 10.67
N GLN A 389 -33.02 22.48 9.98
CA GLN A 389 -33.36 21.16 9.48
C GLN A 389 -33.39 21.20 7.95
N LEU A 390 -32.75 20.22 7.31
CA LEU A 390 -32.74 20.12 5.85
C LEU A 390 -33.32 18.77 5.41
N PRO A 391 -34.31 18.74 4.51
CA PRO A 391 -34.81 17.50 3.93
C PRO A 391 -33.69 16.82 3.12
N ALA A 392 -33.59 15.49 3.22
CA ALA A 392 -32.53 14.70 2.61
C ALA A 392 -33.07 13.33 2.20
N ASP A 393 -33.03 13.05 0.90
CA ASP A 393 -33.26 11.72 0.31
C ASP A 393 -31.94 10.93 0.18
N LEU A 394 -30.82 11.65 0.16
CA LEU A 394 -29.46 11.13 0.10
C LEU A 394 -28.54 11.99 0.98
N VAL A 395 -27.68 11.37 1.77
CA VAL A 395 -26.60 12.04 2.50
C VAL A 395 -25.26 11.51 2.01
N VAL A 396 -24.32 12.39 1.66
CA VAL A 396 -22.94 12.00 1.34
C VAL A 396 -21.99 12.57 2.38
N VAL A 397 -21.20 11.71 3.02
CA VAL A 397 -20.29 12.09 4.11
C VAL A 397 -18.84 12.12 3.63
N GLY A 398 -18.23 13.29 3.73
CA GLY A 398 -16.87 13.60 3.27
C GLY A 398 -16.07 14.41 4.31
N ILE A 399 -16.03 13.94 5.56
CA ILE A 399 -15.45 14.66 6.71
C ILE A 399 -13.96 14.37 6.98
N GLY A 400 -13.27 13.76 6.00
CA GLY A 400 -11.85 13.42 6.09
C GLY A 400 -11.58 11.93 6.24
N ILE A 401 -10.31 11.58 6.43
CA ILE A 401 -9.81 10.20 6.43
C ILE A 401 -8.88 9.93 7.60
N ARG A 402 -8.74 8.65 7.97
CA ARG A 402 -7.75 8.16 8.93
C ARG A 402 -6.84 7.12 8.26
N PRO A 403 -5.50 7.27 8.31
CA PRO A 403 -4.58 6.28 7.79
C PRO A 403 -4.73 4.93 8.51
N ASN A 404 -4.64 3.84 7.75
CA ASN A 404 -4.82 2.48 8.25
C ASN A 404 -3.51 1.94 8.86
N THR A 405 -3.17 2.42 10.06
CA THR A 405 -1.93 2.08 10.79
C THR A 405 -2.09 1.00 11.86
N SER A 406 -3.32 0.63 12.22
CA SER A 406 -3.64 -0.21 13.39
C SER A 406 -2.92 -1.57 13.42
N LEU A 407 -2.65 -2.18 12.26
CA LEU A 407 -1.90 -3.45 12.18
C LEU A 407 -0.44 -3.34 12.64
N PHE A 408 0.09 -2.12 12.78
CA PHE A 408 1.51 -1.85 13.01
C PHE A 408 1.78 -1.04 14.29
N GLU A 409 0.73 -0.63 15.00
CA GLU A 409 0.83 0.04 16.29
C GLU A 409 1.58 -0.84 17.29
N GLY A 410 2.53 -0.24 18.01
CA GLY A 410 3.44 -0.95 18.93
C GLY A 410 4.55 -1.78 18.25
N GLN A 411 4.57 -1.87 16.92
CA GLN A 411 5.61 -2.61 16.17
C GLN A 411 6.50 -1.69 15.31
N LEU A 412 5.96 -0.56 14.84
CA LEU A 412 6.67 0.45 14.05
C LEU A 412 6.53 1.84 14.68
N THR A 413 7.49 2.72 14.39
CA THR A 413 7.41 4.12 14.81
C THR A 413 6.33 4.86 14.03
N LEU A 414 5.45 5.56 14.74
CA LEU A 414 4.42 6.41 14.16
C LEU A 414 4.77 7.89 14.36
N GLU A 415 4.44 8.73 13.38
CA GLU A 415 4.66 10.17 13.41
C GLU A 415 3.60 10.86 12.54
N LYS A 416 3.09 12.03 12.98
CA LYS A 416 2.05 12.81 12.26
C LYS A 416 0.83 11.97 11.83
N GLY A 417 0.45 11.00 12.66
CA GLY A 417 -0.65 10.07 12.41
C GLY A 417 -0.36 8.97 11.39
N GLY A 418 0.83 8.91 10.79
CA GLY A 418 1.24 7.86 9.85
C GLY A 418 2.40 7.00 10.37
N ILE A 419 2.81 6.02 9.56
CA ILE A 419 4.02 5.23 9.78
C ILE A 419 5.21 6.08 9.37
N LYS A 420 6.13 6.33 10.31
CA LYS A 420 7.34 7.11 10.05
C LYS A 420 8.27 6.33 9.12
N VAL A 421 8.75 7.00 8.08
CA VAL A 421 9.75 6.47 7.15
C VAL A 421 10.91 7.43 6.93
N ASN A 422 12.07 6.90 6.54
CA ASN A 422 13.19 7.70 6.05
C ASN A 422 12.98 8.11 4.57
N GLY A 423 13.91 8.86 3.98
CA GLY A 423 13.79 9.27 2.58
C GLY A 423 13.96 8.15 1.56
N LYS A 424 14.16 6.88 1.97
CA LYS A 424 14.03 5.69 1.13
C LYS A 424 12.68 4.98 1.30
N MET A 425 11.74 5.60 1.99
CA MET A 425 10.43 5.03 2.39
C MET A 425 10.53 3.81 3.32
N GLN A 426 11.69 3.58 3.94
CA GLN A 426 11.91 2.48 4.88
C GLN A 426 11.44 2.90 6.28
N THR A 427 10.74 2.00 6.96
CA THR A 427 10.23 2.22 8.32
C THR A 427 11.32 2.02 9.37
N SER A 428 10.96 1.99 10.66
CA SER A 428 11.86 1.59 11.76
C SER A 428 12.31 0.12 11.72
N ASN A 429 11.83 -0.67 10.75
CA ASN A 429 12.28 -2.04 10.50
C ASN A 429 12.87 -2.16 9.09
N ASP A 430 14.08 -2.73 8.99
CA ASP A 430 14.84 -2.80 7.73
C ASP A 430 14.14 -3.57 6.60
N SER A 431 13.19 -4.44 6.94
CA SER A 431 12.44 -5.28 6.00
C SER A 431 11.04 -4.75 5.71
N VAL A 432 10.68 -3.55 6.19
CA VAL A 432 9.35 -2.97 6.04
C VAL A 432 9.44 -1.53 5.52
N TYR A 433 8.66 -1.26 4.49
CA TYR A 433 8.51 0.04 3.84
C TYR A 433 7.04 0.49 3.94
N ALA A 434 6.77 1.79 3.90
CA ALA A 434 5.41 2.32 3.85
C ALA A 434 5.29 3.43 2.81
N VAL A 435 4.20 3.45 2.05
CA VAL A 435 3.98 4.39 0.93
C VAL A 435 2.54 4.89 0.86
N GLY A 436 2.31 5.99 0.15
CA GLY A 436 1.00 6.64 0.02
C GLY A 436 0.49 7.22 1.34
N ASP A 437 -0.84 7.26 1.51
CA ASP A 437 -1.52 8.00 2.59
C ASP A 437 -1.06 7.62 4.02
N VAL A 438 -0.51 6.42 4.22
CA VAL A 438 -0.03 5.93 5.52
C VAL A 438 1.38 6.39 5.86
N ALA A 439 2.17 6.82 4.87
CA ALA A 439 3.57 7.17 5.10
C ALA A 439 3.72 8.61 5.60
N ALA A 440 4.38 8.77 6.74
CA ALA A 440 4.89 10.05 7.21
C ALA A 440 6.39 10.11 6.84
N PHE A 441 6.74 10.93 5.85
CA PHE A 441 8.06 10.96 5.25
C PHE A 441 8.67 12.38 5.29
N PRO A 442 10.01 12.52 5.27
CA PRO A 442 10.65 13.81 5.21
C PRO A 442 10.36 14.50 3.87
N VAL A 443 9.79 15.70 3.91
CA VAL A 443 9.57 16.53 2.72
C VAL A 443 10.63 17.62 2.70
N LYS A 444 11.64 17.46 1.85
CA LYS A 444 12.78 18.39 1.72
C LYS A 444 12.34 19.84 1.48
N LEU A 445 11.27 20.04 0.70
CA LEU A 445 10.69 21.36 0.45
C LEU A 445 10.27 22.06 1.75
N PHE A 446 9.78 21.33 2.75
CA PHE A 446 9.30 21.90 4.02
C PHE A 446 10.32 21.81 5.15
N GLY A 447 11.38 21.01 4.98
CA GLY A 447 12.36 20.76 6.04
C GLY A 447 11.81 19.97 7.22
N GLU A 448 10.67 19.29 7.06
CA GLU A 448 9.99 18.54 8.12
C GLU A 448 9.35 17.25 7.60
N THR A 449 8.94 16.37 8.52
CA THR A 449 8.17 15.16 8.21
C THR A 449 6.70 15.49 8.04
N ARG A 450 6.10 15.08 6.92
CA ARG A 450 4.66 15.21 6.66
C ARG A 450 4.05 13.91 6.18
N ARG A 451 2.74 13.82 6.35
CA ARG A 451 1.88 12.80 5.75
C ARG A 451 0.97 13.50 4.74
N LEU A 452 0.94 13.01 3.50
CA LEU A 452 0.21 13.63 2.40
C LEU A 452 -0.76 12.64 1.78
N GLU A 453 -1.95 13.12 1.44
CA GLU A 453 -3.09 12.31 0.95
C GLU A 453 -3.28 12.52 -0.56
N HIS A 454 -2.16 12.59 -1.29
CA HIS A 454 -2.15 12.94 -2.71
C HIS A 454 -1.92 11.70 -3.56
N VAL A 455 -2.71 11.56 -4.63
CA VAL A 455 -2.54 10.44 -5.58
C VAL A 455 -1.14 10.43 -6.20
N ASP A 456 -0.57 11.60 -6.52
CA ASP A 456 0.79 11.71 -7.05
C ASP A 456 1.85 11.28 -6.03
N SER A 457 1.66 11.61 -4.75
CA SER A 457 2.52 11.11 -3.67
C SER A 457 2.47 9.59 -3.58
N ALA A 458 1.28 8.98 -3.66
CA ALA A 458 1.12 7.53 -3.66
C ALA A 458 1.84 6.86 -4.84
N ARG A 459 1.75 7.45 -6.04
CA ARG A 459 2.43 6.96 -7.25
C ARG A 459 3.95 7.04 -7.12
N LYS A 460 4.48 8.20 -6.74
CA LYS A 460 5.92 8.46 -6.69
C LYS A 460 6.59 7.75 -5.52
N SER A 461 5.99 7.74 -4.33
CA SER A 461 6.53 7.03 -3.17
C SER A 461 6.59 5.51 -3.40
N ALA A 462 5.58 4.94 -4.05
CA ALA A 462 5.58 3.53 -4.46
C ALA A 462 6.77 3.19 -5.36
N LYS A 463 6.98 3.96 -6.44
CA LYS A 463 8.13 3.76 -7.34
C LYS A 463 9.46 3.92 -6.61
N HIS A 464 9.58 4.95 -5.78
CA HIS A 464 10.80 5.22 -5.02
C HIS A 464 11.13 4.11 -4.02
N ALA A 465 10.14 3.62 -3.27
CA ALA A 465 10.32 2.51 -2.35
C ALA A 465 10.78 1.25 -3.07
N VAL A 466 10.20 0.92 -4.23
CA VAL A 466 10.61 -0.25 -5.02
C VAL A 466 12.04 -0.10 -5.55
N ALA A 467 12.40 1.08 -6.04
CA ALA A 467 13.79 1.36 -6.42
C ALA A 467 14.75 1.17 -5.23
N ALA A 468 14.38 1.66 -4.04
CA ALA A 468 15.18 1.50 -2.82
C ALA A 468 15.29 0.03 -2.37
N ILE A 469 14.24 -0.77 -2.57
CA ILE A 469 14.23 -2.20 -2.26
C ILE A 469 15.13 -2.98 -3.22
N MET A 470 15.01 -2.72 -4.53
CA MET A 470 15.66 -3.51 -5.58
C MET A 470 17.10 -3.05 -5.88
N GLU A 471 17.38 -1.76 -5.69
CA GLU A 471 18.67 -1.13 -6.02
C GLU A 471 19.17 -0.19 -4.90
N PRO A 472 19.35 -0.67 -3.66
CA PRO A 472 19.57 0.17 -2.47
C PRO A 472 20.79 1.10 -2.53
N LYS A 473 21.80 0.74 -3.35
CA LYS A 473 23.02 1.53 -3.58
C LYS A 473 22.82 2.68 -4.57
N LYS A 474 21.81 2.62 -5.44
CA LYS A 474 21.50 3.67 -6.44
C LYS A 474 20.42 4.64 -5.97
N SER A 475 19.64 4.27 -4.97
CA SER A 475 18.53 5.09 -4.48
C SER A 475 19.01 6.14 -3.48
N GLY A 476 18.80 7.41 -3.82
CA GLY A 476 18.94 8.56 -2.93
C GLY A 476 17.69 8.83 -2.11
N GLU A 477 17.59 10.06 -1.60
CA GLU A 477 16.42 10.55 -0.85
C GLU A 477 15.23 10.84 -1.77
N PHE A 478 14.02 10.68 -1.23
CA PHE A 478 12.77 10.97 -1.94
C PHE A 478 12.52 12.48 -2.00
N ASP A 479 12.89 13.10 -3.12
CA ASP A 479 12.64 14.52 -3.36
C ASP A 479 11.27 14.71 -4.01
N TYR A 480 10.25 14.94 -3.17
CA TYR A 480 8.87 15.10 -3.60
C TYR A 480 8.44 16.56 -3.52
N LEU A 481 8.03 17.13 -4.66
CA LEU A 481 7.26 18.37 -4.73
C LEU A 481 5.78 18.02 -4.50
N PRO A 482 5.16 18.47 -3.40
CA PRO A 482 3.75 18.22 -3.14
C PRO A 482 2.89 18.77 -4.26
N PHE A 483 2.04 17.90 -4.80
CA PHE A 483 1.15 18.21 -5.90
C PHE A 483 -0.25 17.69 -5.59
N PHE A 484 -1.23 18.56 -5.74
CA PHE A 484 -2.64 18.25 -5.56
C PHE A 484 -3.47 18.93 -6.67
N TYR A 485 -4.59 18.34 -7.02
CA TYR A 485 -5.46 18.84 -8.09
C TYR A 485 -6.90 18.42 -7.85
N SER A 486 -7.83 19.14 -8.46
CA SER A 486 -9.19 18.64 -8.66
C SER A 486 -9.72 19.13 -10.00
N ARG A 487 -10.75 18.42 -10.48
CA ARG A 487 -11.49 18.75 -11.69
C ARG A 487 -12.96 18.44 -11.46
N VAL A 488 -13.78 19.46 -11.62
CA VAL A 488 -15.23 19.45 -11.33
C VAL A 488 -15.92 20.35 -12.34
N PHE A 489 -17.08 19.94 -12.86
CA PHE A 489 -17.73 20.65 -13.96
C PHE A 489 -16.75 20.89 -15.13
N GLY A 490 -16.59 22.15 -15.57
CA GLY A 490 -15.56 22.59 -16.51
C GLY A 490 -14.29 23.13 -15.86
N LEU A 491 -14.23 23.20 -14.52
CA LEU A 491 -13.10 23.76 -13.76
C LEU A 491 -11.99 22.73 -13.58
N SER A 492 -10.76 23.20 -13.57
CA SER A 492 -9.56 22.40 -13.35
C SER A 492 -8.49 23.27 -12.73
N TRP A 493 -8.04 22.88 -11.54
CA TRP A 493 -6.96 23.56 -10.84
C TRP A 493 -5.86 22.61 -10.41
N GLN A 494 -4.68 23.17 -10.24
CA GLN A 494 -3.50 22.49 -9.71
C GLN A 494 -2.85 23.33 -8.63
N PHE A 495 -2.31 22.63 -7.64
CA PHE A 495 -1.55 23.21 -6.54
C PHE A 495 -0.21 22.49 -6.39
N TYR A 496 0.85 23.27 -6.23
CA TYR A 496 2.20 22.81 -5.96
C TYR A 496 2.76 23.45 -4.69
N GLY A 497 3.50 22.69 -3.90
CA GLY A 497 4.28 23.21 -2.77
C GLY A 497 3.52 23.33 -1.45
N ASP A 498 3.73 24.42 -0.71
CA ASP A 498 3.11 24.72 0.58
C ASP A 498 2.22 25.96 0.51
N ASN A 499 1.14 25.97 1.30
CA ASN A 499 0.22 27.10 1.39
C ASN A 499 0.45 27.93 2.67
N VAL A 500 1.73 28.20 2.99
CA VAL A 500 2.14 28.97 4.18
C VAL A 500 2.70 30.33 3.80
N GLY A 501 2.48 31.33 4.66
CA GLY A 501 2.93 32.70 4.44
C GLY A 501 1.88 33.55 3.72
N GLU A 502 2.34 34.61 3.07
CA GLU A 502 1.45 35.58 2.41
C GLU A 502 1.03 35.09 1.03
N ALA A 503 -0.27 35.14 0.76
CA ALA A 503 -0.84 34.73 -0.53
C ALA A 503 -0.98 35.94 -1.47
N VAL A 504 -0.26 35.91 -2.58
CA VAL A 504 -0.31 36.92 -3.64
C VAL A 504 -1.18 36.41 -4.78
N HIS A 505 -2.33 37.03 -4.98
CA HIS A 505 -3.28 36.66 -6.02
C HIS A 505 -2.96 37.34 -7.36
N PHE A 506 -3.19 36.63 -8.46
CA PHE A 506 -2.97 37.13 -9.82
C PHE A 506 -4.01 36.58 -10.80
N GLY A 507 -4.02 37.13 -12.01
CA GLY A 507 -4.92 36.72 -13.10
C GLY A 507 -6.34 37.26 -12.93
N ASP A 508 -7.24 36.80 -13.80
CA ASP A 508 -8.61 37.32 -13.88
C ASP A 508 -9.63 36.23 -13.51
N TYR A 509 -10.35 36.48 -12.43
CA TYR A 509 -11.38 35.58 -11.92
C TYR A 509 -12.62 35.55 -12.82
N LEU A 510 -12.85 36.59 -13.64
CA LEU A 510 -13.98 36.64 -14.57
C LEU A 510 -13.76 35.75 -15.80
N SER A 511 -12.56 35.76 -16.37
CA SER A 511 -12.19 34.87 -17.49
C SER A 511 -12.05 33.40 -17.09
N GLY A 512 -11.91 33.10 -15.78
CA GLY A 512 -11.74 31.75 -15.25
C GLY A 512 -10.28 31.25 -15.22
N THR A 513 -9.30 32.12 -15.53
CA THR A 513 -7.87 31.81 -15.40
C THR A 513 -7.22 32.74 -14.38
N PHE A 514 -6.98 32.21 -13.18
CA PHE A 514 -6.38 32.96 -12.08
C PHE A 514 -5.54 32.05 -11.19
N GLY A 515 -4.72 32.65 -10.35
CA GLY A 515 -3.88 31.90 -9.43
C GLY A 515 -3.51 32.64 -8.16
N ALA A 516 -2.69 31.97 -7.36
CA ALA A 516 -2.09 32.53 -6.17
C ALA A 516 -0.70 31.93 -5.93
N TYR A 517 0.22 32.76 -5.44
CA TYR A 517 1.52 32.33 -4.94
C TYR A 517 1.57 32.49 -3.42
N TRP A 518 2.20 31.55 -2.73
CA TRP A 518 2.48 31.65 -1.30
C TRP A 518 3.94 31.99 -1.08
N ILE A 519 4.18 33.10 -0.39
CA ILE A 519 5.53 33.62 -0.10
C ILE A 519 5.79 33.46 1.40
N SER A 520 6.87 32.76 1.73
CA SER A 520 7.31 32.55 3.10
C SER A 520 8.79 32.84 3.22
N LYS A 521 9.16 33.70 4.18
CA LYS A 521 10.54 34.16 4.39
C LYS A 521 11.18 34.70 3.09
N GLY A 522 10.41 35.49 2.33
CA GLY A 522 10.85 36.11 1.08
C GLY A 522 11.04 35.16 -0.11
N HIS A 523 10.57 33.91 -0.04
CA HIS A 523 10.70 32.93 -1.12
C HIS A 523 9.35 32.34 -1.52
N LEU A 524 9.20 32.02 -2.80
CA LEU A 524 8.06 31.25 -3.29
C LEU A 524 8.09 29.83 -2.70
N VAL A 525 7.02 29.45 -2.02
CA VAL A 525 6.88 28.11 -1.43
C VAL A 525 5.70 27.32 -1.96
N GLY A 526 4.69 27.98 -2.56
CA GLY A 526 3.58 27.30 -3.21
C GLY A 526 2.90 28.11 -4.30
N SER A 527 2.25 27.39 -5.21
CA SER A 527 1.56 27.97 -6.36
C SER A 527 0.24 27.26 -6.60
N PHE A 528 -0.82 28.04 -6.83
CA PHE A 528 -2.13 27.59 -7.26
C PHE A 528 -2.46 28.21 -8.62
N LEU A 529 -3.08 27.43 -9.50
CA LEU A 529 -3.59 27.91 -10.78
C LEU A 529 -4.88 27.17 -11.15
N GLU A 530 -5.92 27.92 -11.50
CA GLU A 530 -7.16 27.46 -12.12
C GLU A 530 -7.13 27.82 -13.61
N GLY A 531 -7.66 26.94 -14.46
CA GLY A 531 -7.84 27.22 -15.89
C GLY A 531 -6.55 27.36 -16.69
N GLY A 532 -5.42 26.84 -16.17
CA GLY A 532 -4.12 26.89 -16.86
C GLY A 532 -3.98 25.87 -18.01
N THR A 533 -3.10 26.19 -18.95
CA THR A 533 -2.57 25.28 -19.96
C THR A 533 -1.52 24.32 -19.36
N LYS A 534 -1.14 23.29 -20.12
CA LYS A 534 -0.12 22.33 -19.67
C LYS A 534 1.22 23.04 -19.40
N GLU A 535 1.62 23.94 -20.29
CA GLU A 535 2.85 24.71 -20.21
C GLU A 535 2.87 25.62 -18.98
N GLU A 536 1.74 26.23 -18.64
CA GLU A 536 1.61 27.09 -17.45
C GLU A 536 1.65 26.28 -16.15
N TYR A 537 1.00 25.11 -16.09
CA TYR A 537 1.12 24.20 -14.96
C TYR A 537 2.56 23.73 -14.74
N GLU A 538 3.27 23.37 -15.82
CA GLU A 538 4.68 23.00 -15.75
C GLU A 538 5.56 24.18 -15.28
N ALA A 539 5.24 25.40 -15.71
CA ALA A 539 5.96 26.60 -15.30
C ALA A 539 5.80 26.88 -13.80
N ILE A 540 4.58 26.85 -13.25
CA ILE A 540 4.37 27.09 -11.81
C ILE A 540 4.95 25.96 -10.96
N ALA A 541 4.93 24.71 -11.44
CA ALA A 541 5.55 23.59 -10.75
C ALA A 541 7.07 23.79 -10.66
N LYS A 542 7.70 24.15 -11.78
CA LYS A 542 9.14 24.42 -11.84
C LYS A 542 9.52 25.62 -10.98
N ALA A 543 8.81 26.73 -11.07
CA ALA A 543 9.05 27.91 -10.24
C ALA A 543 8.97 27.56 -8.74
N THR A 544 7.93 26.83 -8.32
CA THR A 544 7.76 26.39 -6.92
C THR A 544 8.92 25.50 -6.46
N SER A 545 9.38 24.59 -7.31
CA SER A 545 10.52 23.71 -6.98
C SER A 545 11.83 24.46 -6.79
N LEU A 546 12.03 25.57 -7.52
CA LEU A 546 13.23 26.39 -7.46
C LEU A 546 13.26 27.33 -6.25
N LYS A 547 12.10 27.62 -5.66
CA LYS A 547 11.92 28.59 -4.56
C LYS A 547 12.64 29.93 -4.82
N PRO A 548 12.36 30.63 -5.93
CA PRO A 548 12.99 31.91 -6.18
C PRO A 548 12.71 32.91 -5.05
N PRO A 549 13.66 33.81 -4.73
CA PRO A 549 13.39 34.95 -3.88
C PRO A 549 12.37 35.87 -4.56
N VAL A 550 11.56 36.55 -3.76
CA VAL A 550 10.56 37.53 -4.20
C VAL A 550 10.80 38.82 -3.42
N GLU A 551 11.18 39.87 -4.14
CA GLU A 551 11.52 41.18 -3.58
C GLU A 551 10.29 42.09 -3.44
N ASP A 552 9.40 42.08 -4.45
CA ASP A 552 8.18 42.88 -4.48
C ASP A 552 6.94 42.01 -4.74
N LEU A 553 6.03 41.99 -3.76
CA LEU A 553 4.78 41.22 -3.82
C LEU A 553 3.75 41.83 -4.79
N ALA A 554 3.73 43.16 -4.94
CA ALA A 554 2.84 43.84 -5.85
C ALA A 554 3.26 43.57 -7.30
N GLU A 555 4.56 43.62 -7.58
CA GLU A 555 5.10 43.22 -8.89
C GLU A 555 4.80 41.76 -9.20
N LEU A 556 4.98 40.85 -8.23
CA LEU A 556 4.65 39.43 -8.40
C LEU A 556 3.18 39.22 -8.78
N GLY A 557 2.26 39.95 -8.12
CA GLY A 557 0.83 39.88 -8.43
C GLY A 557 0.50 40.38 -9.83
N GLN A 558 1.18 41.44 -10.30
CA GLN A 558 1.02 41.96 -11.66
C GLN A 558 1.60 41.01 -12.72
N GLN A 559 2.77 40.42 -12.47
CA GLN A 559 3.39 39.48 -13.41
C GLN A 559 2.64 38.14 -13.48
N GLY A 560 2.15 37.63 -12.35
CA GLY A 560 1.36 36.40 -12.27
C GLY A 560 2.03 35.21 -12.97
N LEU A 561 1.44 34.73 -14.06
CA LEU A 561 1.99 33.61 -14.85
C LEU A 561 3.30 33.96 -15.57
N ASN A 562 3.49 35.22 -16.00
CA ASN A 562 4.72 35.64 -16.67
C ASN A 562 5.94 35.50 -15.76
N PHE A 563 5.77 35.66 -14.44
CA PHE A 563 6.81 35.37 -13.46
C PHE A 563 7.26 33.91 -13.56
N ALA A 564 6.32 32.97 -13.44
CA ALA A 564 6.62 31.53 -13.50
C ALA A 564 7.19 31.11 -14.87
N LEU A 565 6.66 31.65 -15.97
CA LEU A 565 7.16 31.40 -17.33
C LEU A 565 8.59 31.93 -17.54
N THR A 566 8.94 33.05 -16.91
CA THR A 566 10.30 33.61 -16.98
C THR A 566 11.27 32.79 -16.15
N ILE A 567 10.90 32.44 -14.91
CA ILE A 567 11.72 31.61 -14.03
C ILE A 567 11.91 30.21 -14.62
N SER A 568 10.87 29.62 -15.22
CA SER A 568 10.93 28.27 -15.78
C SER A 568 11.85 28.18 -17.01
N LYS A 569 12.08 29.29 -17.73
CA LYS A 569 12.99 29.36 -18.88
C LYS A 569 14.45 29.62 -18.50
N LYS A 570 14.75 30.07 -17.28
CA LYS A 570 16.14 30.28 -16.85
C LYS A 570 16.89 28.93 -16.84
N PRO A 571 18.11 28.86 -17.40
CA PRO A 571 18.94 27.67 -17.28
C PRO A 571 19.22 27.40 -15.81
N GLN A 572 19.04 26.14 -15.38
CA GLN A 572 19.40 25.76 -14.02
C GLN A 572 20.91 25.99 -13.83
N PRO A 573 21.35 26.60 -12.71
CA PRO A 573 22.74 26.47 -12.31
C PRO A 573 23.05 24.97 -12.25
N ALA A 574 24.11 24.53 -12.92
CA ALA A 574 24.57 23.16 -12.77
C ALA A 574 24.73 22.88 -11.26
N LEU A 575 24.13 21.79 -10.79
CA LEU A 575 24.50 21.22 -9.48
C LEU A 575 26.03 21.16 -9.45
N PRO A 576 26.71 21.58 -8.37
CA PRO A 576 28.15 21.45 -8.30
C PRO A 576 28.49 19.98 -8.53
N ILE A 577 29.04 19.70 -9.71
CA ILE A 577 29.71 18.45 -10.00
C ILE A 577 30.90 18.48 -9.05
N ASP A 578 30.96 17.49 -8.17
CA ASP A 578 32.13 17.26 -7.34
C ASP A 578 33.26 16.81 -8.29
N VAL A 579 33.93 17.78 -8.91
CA VAL A 579 35.07 17.56 -9.80
C VAL A 579 36.31 17.44 -8.91
N SER A 580 36.44 16.30 -8.23
CA SER A 580 37.77 15.86 -7.79
C SER A 580 38.45 15.20 -9.00
N HIS A 581 39.18 16.04 -9.74
CA HIS A 581 40.25 15.75 -10.70
C HIS A 581 40.42 14.30 -11.20
N SER A 582 40.11 14.09 -12.49
CA SER A 582 40.76 13.06 -13.31
C SER A 582 41.69 13.74 -14.33
N THR A 583 42.98 13.81 -14.02
CA THR A 583 44.03 13.98 -15.02
C THR A 583 44.84 12.69 -15.08
N SER A 584 44.80 12.08 -16.26
CA SER A 584 45.56 10.90 -16.65
C SER A 584 47.06 11.20 -16.72
N GLY A 585 47.86 10.42 -15.99
CA GLY A 585 49.29 10.28 -16.19
C GLY A 585 49.68 8.81 -16.02
N LEU A 586 50.00 8.15 -17.13
CA LEU A 586 50.50 6.78 -17.22
C LEU A 586 51.94 6.70 -16.69
N VAL A 587 52.19 5.89 -15.65
CA VAL A 587 53.48 5.20 -15.45
C VAL A 587 53.20 3.80 -14.90
N LEU A 588 53.72 2.80 -15.61
CA LEU A 588 53.77 1.39 -15.24
C LEU A 588 54.81 1.17 -14.12
N GLU A 589 54.50 0.34 -13.11
CA GLU A 589 55.40 -0.72 -12.61
C GLU A 589 54.65 -1.70 -11.68
N LYS A 590 55.02 -3.00 -11.72
CA LYS A 590 54.37 -4.15 -11.03
C LYS A 590 54.91 -4.34 -9.57
N PRO A 591 54.67 -5.47 -8.87
CA PRO A 591 53.65 -5.65 -7.83
C PRO A 591 54.22 -5.87 -6.40
N MET A 592 53.65 -5.26 -5.36
CA MET A 592 54.02 -5.54 -3.96
C MET A 592 53.11 -6.62 -3.32
N TYR A 593 53.32 -7.88 -3.69
CA TYR A 593 52.85 -9.05 -2.93
C TYR A 593 54.02 -9.64 -2.13
N ALA A 594 54.57 -8.89 -1.16
CA ALA A 594 55.59 -9.41 -0.24
C ALA A 594 55.58 -8.75 1.16
N TRP A 595 54.92 -7.60 1.33
CA TRP A 595 54.95 -6.84 2.60
C TRP A 595 53.86 -7.21 3.62
N TYR A 596 52.76 -7.83 3.19
CA TYR A 596 51.64 -8.14 4.09
C TYR A 596 51.83 -9.42 4.92
N ALA A 597 52.76 -10.30 4.56
CA ALA A 597 53.04 -11.52 5.32
C ALA A 597 53.96 -11.29 6.53
N ALA A 598 54.88 -10.31 6.45
CA ALA A 598 55.85 -10.04 7.51
C ALA A 598 55.27 -9.15 8.64
N ALA A 599 54.37 -8.21 8.34
CA ALA A 599 53.76 -7.33 9.34
C ALA A 599 52.78 -8.07 10.28
N GLY A 600 52.10 -9.12 9.79
CA GLY A 600 51.14 -9.90 10.58
C GLY A 600 51.78 -10.74 11.69
N VAL A 601 52.97 -11.29 11.45
CA VAL A 601 53.67 -12.15 12.42
C VAL A 601 54.27 -11.32 13.55
N VAL A 602 54.80 -10.13 13.25
CA VAL A 602 55.39 -9.22 14.26
C VAL A 602 54.32 -8.65 15.20
N LEU A 603 53.13 -8.34 14.69
CA LEU A 603 52.02 -7.85 15.52
C LEU A 603 51.48 -8.95 16.45
N ALA A 604 51.37 -10.19 15.98
CA ALA A 604 50.91 -11.33 16.78
C ALA A 604 51.90 -11.70 17.90
N ALA A 605 53.21 -11.69 17.62
CA ALA A 605 54.24 -11.94 18.62
C ALA A 605 54.29 -10.86 19.71
N SER A 606 54.05 -9.59 19.33
CA SER A 606 54.02 -8.46 20.26
C SER A 606 52.83 -8.54 21.23
N ILE A 607 51.65 -8.96 20.73
CA ILE A 607 50.45 -9.14 21.55
C ILE A 607 50.61 -10.32 22.51
N ALA A 608 51.20 -11.44 22.06
CA ALA A 608 51.46 -12.61 22.91
C ALA A 608 52.50 -12.30 24.01
N GLY A 609 53.55 -11.53 23.68
CA GLY A 609 54.55 -11.07 24.66
C GLY A 609 53.96 -10.15 25.73
N PHE A 610 53.08 -9.22 25.33
CA PHE A 610 52.39 -8.34 26.27
C PHE A 610 51.40 -9.09 27.16
N ALA A 611 50.66 -10.06 26.62
CA ALA A 611 49.74 -10.90 27.38
C ALA A 611 50.47 -11.81 28.39
N TYR A 612 51.62 -12.37 28.02
CA TYR A 612 52.47 -13.15 28.93
C TYR A 612 53.06 -12.29 30.05
N TRP A 613 53.54 -11.08 29.73
CA TRP A 613 54.06 -10.12 30.71
C TRP A 613 52.97 -9.61 31.67
N TYR A 614 51.79 -9.29 31.14
CA TYR A 614 50.64 -8.83 31.93
C TYR A 614 50.08 -9.94 32.84
N GLY A 615 50.04 -11.20 32.35
CA GLY A 615 49.62 -12.36 33.14
C GLY A 615 50.57 -12.70 34.29
N ARG A 616 51.88 -12.46 34.13
CA ARG A 616 52.90 -12.78 35.15
C ARG A 616 52.95 -11.79 36.32
N ARG A 617 52.45 -10.56 36.15
CA ARG A 617 52.42 -9.51 37.20
C ARG A 617 51.20 -9.56 38.13
N ARG A 618 50.17 -10.36 37.83
CA ARG A 618 48.91 -10.44 38.61
C ARG A 618 48.79 -11.64 39.57
N ARG A 619 49.86 -12.42 39.76
CA ARG A 619 49.95 -13.47 40.81
C ARG A 619 51.10 -13.17 41.77
N ARG A 620 50.95 -12.14 42.59
CA ARG A 620 51.54 -12.00 43.93
C ARG A 620 50.56 -11.16 44.75
N TRP A 621 50.16 -11.74 45.88
CA TRP A 621 48.99 -11.49 46.73
C TRP A 621 47.71 -12.15 46.22
#